data_AF-A0A328BMF7-F1
#
_entry.id   AF-A0A328BMF7-F1
#
_cell.length_a   1.000
_cell.length_b   1.000
_cell.length_c   1.000
_cell.angle_alpha   90.00
_cell.angle_beta   90.00
_cell.angle_gamma   90.00
#
_symmetry.space_group_name_H-M   'P 1'
#
loop_
_entity.id
_entity.type
_entity.pdbx_description
1 polymer ?
#
loop_
_entity_poly.entity_id
_entity_poly.type
_entity_poly.pdbx_seq_one_letter_code
_entity_poly.pdbx_strand_id
1 'polypeptide(L)'
;MLQIESNTSVSKGGCYVVASIFGLLALSMLRQHDFHQQPAQGWQYLLLIVLCGVVPPLAYASTLKRYRLTIDDDELLLEQVAGPVLVLQPMRTLLRWRVFRTQGRYSVGETLYLRFRQGDAVHINSMEYARFEEIVALLRARYAGKQQEE
;
A
#
# COMPACT_ATOMS: atom_id res chain seq x y z
N MET A 1 -6.83 21.96 2.58
CA MET A 1 -6.89 20.56 3.03
C MET A 1 -6.50 19.66 1.86
N LEU A 2 -5.46 18.85 2.03
CA LEU A 2 -5.02 17.83 1.09
C LEU A 2 -5.28 16.46 1.72
N GLN A 3 -5.89 15.54 0.98
CA GLN A 3 -6.18 14.18 1.43
C GLN A 3 -5.75 13.20 0.34
N ILE A 4 -4.87 12.26 0.69
CA ILE A 4 -4.30 11.30 -0.26
C ILE A 4 -4.27 9.91 0.39
N GLU A 5 -4.61 8.88 -0.38
CA GLU A 5 -4.56 7.49 0.06
C GLU A 5 -3.34 6.77 -0.51
N SER A 6 -2.83 5.80 0.26
CA SER A 6 -1.66 5.02 -0.12
C SER A 6 -1.95 4.07 -1.29
N ASN A 7 -1.04 3.98 -2.26
CA ASN A 7 -1.09 3.07 -3.38
C ASN A 7 -0.47 1.71 -3.02
N THR A 8 -1.28 0.75 -2.57
CA THR A 8 -0.84 -0.64 -2.32
C THR A 8 -0.76 -1.50 -3.60
N SER A 9 -0.53 -0.89 -4.76
CA SER A 9 -0.48 -1.61 -6.05
C SER A 9 0.66 -2.62 -6.13
N VAL A 10 1.83 -2.31 -5.57
CA VAL A 10 3.04 -3.15 -5.67
C VAL A 10 2.89 -4.49 -4.93
N SER A 11 2.18 -4.51 -3.80
CA SER A 11 1.86 -5.73 -3.07
C SER A 11 0.92 -6.68 -3.82
N LYS A 12 0.06 -6.15 -4.70
CA LYS A 12 -1.01 -6.94 -5.35
C LYS A 12 -0.49 -7.86 -6.47
N GLY A 13 0.58 -7.48 -7.16
CA GLY A 13 1.07 -8.19 -8.36
C GLY A 13 1.49 -9.64 -8.08
N GLY A 14 2.22 -9.88 -6.98
CA GLY A 14 2.73 -11.21 -6.64
C GLY A 14 1.63 -12.24 -6.38
N CYS A 15 0.57 -11.86 -5.66
CA CYS A 15 -0.55 -12.77 -5.38
C CYS A 15 -1.37 -13.10 -6.64
N TYR A 16 -1.55 -12.14 -7.55
CA TYR A 16 -2.24 -12.41 -8.81
C TYR A 16 -1.43 -13.33 -9.74
N VAL A 17 -0.10 -13.22 -9.75
CA VAL A 17 0.76 -14.14 -10.52
C VAL A 17 0.64 -15.56 -9.97
N VAL A 18 0.74 -15.75 -8.65
CA VAL A 18 0.60 -17.08 -8.02
C VAL A 18 -0.79 -17.66 -8.28
N ALA A 19 -1.85 -16.88 -8.10
CA ALA A 19 -3.22 -17.31 -8.39
C ALA A 19 -3.40 -17.70 -9.87
N SER A 20 -2.80 -16.96 -10.81
CA SER A 20 -2.86 -17.26 -12.23
C SER A 20 -2.14 -18.56 -12.58
N ILE A 21 -0.99 -18.84 -11.96
CA ILE A 21 -0.24 -20.10 -12.14
C ILE A 21 -1.08 -21.29 -11.65
N PHE A 22 -1.69 -21.19 -10.46
CA PHE A 22 -2.56 -22.24 -9.93
C PHE A 22 -3.83 -22.42 -10.77
N GLY A 23 -4.43 -21.33 -11.26
CA GLY A 23 -5.58 -21.39 -12.18
C GLY A 23 -5.25 -22.11 -13.48
N LEU A 24 -4.10 -21.80 -14.10
CA LEU A 24 -3.64 -22.44 -15.33
C LEU A 24 -3.32 -23.93 -15.14
N LEU A 25 -2.64 -24.29 -14.04
CA LEU A 25 -2.36 -25.69 -13.71
C LEU A 25 -3.65 -26.49 -13.58
N ALA A 26 -4.65 -25.93 -12.91
CA ALA A 26 -5.89 -26.64 -12.69
C ALA A 26 -6.79 -26.71 -13.94
N LEU A 27 -6.81 -25.67 -14.78
CA LEU A 27 -7.43 -25.72 -16.11
C LEU A 27 -6.81 -26.82 -16.98
N SER A 28 -5.49 -27.01 -16.90
CA SER A 28 -4.81 -28.07 -17.63
C SER A 28 -5.21 -29.47 -17.12
N MET A 29 -5.39 -29.63 -15.81
CA MET A 29 -5.86 -30.89 -15.21
C MET A 29 -7.33 -31.19 -15.54
N LEU A 30 -8.21 -30.18 -15.48
CA LEU A 30 -9.61 -30.29 -15.91
C LEU A 30 -9.74 -30.74 -17.36
N ARG A 31 -8.90 -30.21 -18.25
CA ARG A 31 -8.92 -30.53 -19.69
C ARG A 31 -8.47 -31.96 -20.00
N GLN A 32 -7.67 -32.56 -19.11
CA GLN A 32 -7.21 -33.95 -19.24
C GLN A 32 -8.13 -34.95 -18.55
N HIS A 33 -9.12 -34.50 -17.76
CA HIS A 33 -9.92 -35.38 -16.93
C HIS A 33 -11.30 -35.65 -17.55
N ASP A 34 -11.63 -36.93 -17.74
CA ASP A 34 -12.94 -37.36 -18.23
C ASP A 34 -13.96 -37.33 -17.09
N PHE A 35 -14.68 -36.22 -16.98
CA PHE A 35 -15.68 -35.97 -15.92
C PHE A 35 -16.79 -37.02 -15.84
N HIS A 36 -17.03 -37.76 -16.92
CA HIS A 36 -18.04 -38.81 -16.99
C HIS A 36 -17.64 -40.09 -16.25
N GLN A 37 -16.34 -40.36 -16.05
CA GLN A 37 -15.89 -41.59 -15.40
C GLN A 37 -15.63 -41.42 -13.89
N GLN A 38 -15.18 -40.25 -13.44
CA GLN A 38 -14.79 -40.02 -12.03
C GLN A 38 -15.25 -38.65 -11.49
N PRO A 39 -16.57 -38.45 -11.29
CA PRO A 39 -17.13 -37.16 -10.90
C PRO A 39 -16.62 -36.67 -9.53
N ALA A 40 -16.32 -37.59 -8.61
CA ALA A 40 -15.77 -37.23 -7.29
C ALA A 40 -14.39 -36.57 -7.37
N GLN A 41 -13.52 -37.03 -8.29
CA GLN A 41 -12.21 -36.41 -8.52
C GLN A 41 -12.35 -35.05 -9.21
N GLY A 42 -13.28 -34.92 -10.16
CA GLY A 42 -13.63 -33.65 -10.78
C GLY A 42 -14.00 -32.55 -9.76
N TRP A 43 -14.82 -32.90 -8.77
CA TRP A 43 -15.16 -31.99 -7.66
C TRP A 43 -13.97 -31.65 -6.76
N GLN A 44 -13.07 -32.62 -6.51
CA GLN A 44 -11.84 -32.37 -5.74
C GLN A 44 -10.92 -31.37 -6.46
N TYR A 45 -10.77 -31.46 -7.77
CA TYR A 45 -9.99 -30.50 -8.57
C TYR A 45 -10.62 -29.10 -8.54
N LEU A 46 -11.95 -29.00 -8.68
CA LEU A 46 -12.68 -27.74 -8.54
C LEU A 46 -12.48 -27.10 -7.15
N LEU A 47 -12.51 -27.91 -6.10
CA LEU A 47 -12.31 -27.45 -4.73
C LEU A 47 -10.87 -26.94 -4.52
N LEU A 48 -9.86 -27.64 -5.07
CA LEU A 48 -8.46 -27.21 -5.09
C LEU A 48 -8.27 -25.88 -5.84
N ILE A 49 -8.98 -25.67 -6.96
CA ILE A 49 -8.94 -24.39 -7.70
C ILE A 49 -9.41 -23.25 -6.82
N VAL A 50 -10.53 -23.43 -6.13
CA VAL A 50 -11.09 -22.39 -5.27
C VAL A 50 -10.15 -22.13 -4.09
N LEU A 51 -9.65 -23.18 -3.44
CA LEU A 51 -8.76 -23.08 -2.28
C LEU A 51 -7.38 -22.49 -2.60
N CYS A 52 -6.82 -22.75 -3.78
CA CYS A 52 -5.49 -22.26 -4.15
C CYS A 52 -5.53 -20.98 -5.00
N GLY A 53 -6.56 -20.81 -5.83
CA GLY A 53 -6.69 -19.71 -6.77
C GLY A 53 -7.47 -18.51 -6.22
N VAL A 54 -8.38 -18.71 -5.26
CA VAL A 54 -9.30 -17.65 -4.80
C VAL A 54 -9.08 -17.27 -3.34
N VAL A 55 -8.90 -18.25 -2.45
CA VAL A 55 -8.72 -17.98 -1.01
C VAL A 55 -7.44 -17.17 -0.73
N PRO A 56 -6.26 -17.47 -1.31
CA PRO A 56 -5.04 -16.74 -1.00
C PRO A 56 -5.08 -15.28 -1.50
N PRO A 57 -5.57 -14.95 -2.71
CA PRO A 57 -5.78 -13.56 -3.11
C PRO A 57 -6.76 -12.80 -2.22
N LEU A 58 -7.85 -13.43 -1.79
CA LEU A 58 -8.81 -12.80 -0.88
C LEU A 58 -8.21 -12.56 0.51
N ALA A 59 -7.56 -13.58 1.08
CA ALA A 59 -6.85 -13.46 2.35
C ALA A 59 -5.78 -12.38 2.27
N TYR A 60 -5.02 -12.33 1.18
CA TYR A 60 -4.02 -11.29 0.96
C TYR A 60 -4.64 -9.90 0.78
N ALA A 61 -5.70 -9.77 0.00
CA ALA A 61 -6.40 -8.50 -0.16
C ALA A 61 -6.93 -7.98 1.18
N SER A 62 -7.32 -8.87 2.09
CA SER A 62 -7.76 -8.49 3.45
C SER A 62 -6.61 -8.02 4.36
N THR A 63 -5.36 -8.41 4.10
CA THR A 63 -4.19 -7.94 4.88
C THR A 63 -3.60 -6.63 4.35
N LEU A 64 -4.05 -6.15 3.18
CA LEU A 64 -3.61 -4.88 2.61
C LEU A 64 -4.17 -3.70 3.40
N LYS A 65 -3.40 -3.25 4.39
CA LYS A 65 -3.65 -1.99 5.08
C LYS A 65 -3.52 -0.84 4.09
N ARG A 66 -4.60 -0.08 3.91
CA ARG A 66 -4.56 1.21 3.21
C ARG A 66 -4.45 2.30 4.24
N TYR A 67 -3.60 3.27 3.96
CA TYR A 67 -3.44 4.45 4.79
C TYR A 67 -3.98 5.67 4.07
N ARG A 68 -4.51 6.61 4.83
CA ARG A 68 -4.92 7.92 4.36
C ARG A 68 -4.14 8.97 5.12
N LEU A 69 -3.51 9.85 4.37
CA LEU A 69 -2.81 11.01 4.87
C LEU A 69 -3.67 12.25 4.57
N THR A 70 -4.00 12.98 5.62
CA THR A 70 -4.64 14.29 5.54
C THR A 70 -3.69 15.34 6.10
N ILE A 71 -3.47 16.41 5.35
CA ILE A 71 -2.68 17.56 5.78
C ILE A 71 -3.50 18.82 5.52
N ASP A 72 -3.71 19.60 6.56
CA ASP A 72 -4.28 20.93 6.47
C ASP A 72 -3.39 21.98 7.17
N ASP A 73 -3.97 23.11 7.54
CA ASP A 73 -3.25 24.20 8.19
C ASP A 73 -3.05 23.96 9.69
N ASP A 74 -3.87 23.10 10.29
CA ASP A 74 -3.91 22.85 11.73
C ASP A 74 -3.19 21.56 12.10
N GLU A 75 -3.35 20.51 11.31
CA GLU A 75 -2.89 19.16 11.62
C GLU A 75 -2.45 18.31 10.42
N LEU A 76 -1.61 17.34 10.76
CA LEU A 76 -1.28 16.18 9.96
C LEU A 76 -1.91 14.97 10.62
N LEU A 77 -2.75 14.28 9.87
CA LEU A 77 -3.44 13.07 10.27
C LEU A 77 -3.04 11.92 9.34
N LEU A 78 -2.55 10.83 9.92
CA LEU A 78 -2.34 9.57 9.22
C LEU A 78 -3.24 8.51 9.87
N GLU A 79 -4.15 7.95 9.09
CA GLU A 79 -5.10 6.93 9.55
C GLU A 79 -5.04 5.68 8.68
N GLN A 80 -5.34 4.53 9.26
CA GLN A 80 -5.65 3.33 8.48
C GLN A 80 -7.11 3.42 8.01
N VAL A 81 -7.37 3.24 6.71
CA VAL A 81 -8.73 3.28 6.16
C VAL A 81 -9.59 2.19 6.84
N ALA A 82 -10.71 2.60 7.42
CA ALA A 82 -11.57 1.77 8.26
C ALA A 82 -10.84 1.15 9.49
N GLY A 83 -9.86 1.88 10.03
CA GLY A 83 -9.05 1.47 11.17
C GLY A 83 -8.73 2.65 12.10
N PRO A 84 -7.72 2.50 12.96
CA PRO A 84 -7.35 3.53 13.92
C PRO A 84 -6.58 4.69 13.27
N VAL A 85 -6.62 5.83 13.95
CA VAL A 85 -5.66 6.93 13.74
C VAL A 85 -4.28 6.47 14.21
N LEU A 86 -3.28 6.59 13.34
CA LEU A 86 -1.91 6.16 13.60
C LEU A 86 -1.03 7.34 14.05
N VAL A 87 -1.22 8.50 13.42
CA VAL A 87 -0.48 9.72 13.73
C VAL A 87 -1.44 10.89 13.69
N LEU A 88 -1.39 11.72 14.73
CA LEU A 88 -2.05 13.01 14.77
C LEU A 88 -1.03 14.03 15.29
N GLN A 89 -0.67 15.01 14.46
CA GLN A 89 0.36 15.99 14.77
C GLN A 89 -0.09 17.39 14.39
N PRO A 90 -0.13 18.36 15.33
CA PRO A 90 -0.46 19.74 14.97
C PRO A 90 0.63 20.36 14.10
N MET A 91 0.27 20.89 12.94
CA MET A 91 1.20 21.50 11.98
C MET A 91 1.92 22.73 12.54
N ARG A 92 1.30 23.43 13.49
CA ARG A 92 1.97 24.49 14.27
C ARG A 92 3.23 24.02 15.00
N THR A 93 3.31 22.72 15.34
CA THR A 93 4.47 22.13 16.01
C THR A 93 5.53 21.58 15.06
N LEU A 94 5.30 21.64 13.74
CA LEU A 94 6.29 21.27 12.74
C LEU A 94 7.55 22.14 12.93
N LEU A 95 8.70 21.51 13.15
CA LEU A 95 9.99 22.17 13.32
C LEU A 95 10.74 22.27 12.00
N ARG A 96 10.81 21.15 11.28
CA ARG A 96 11.53 21.06 10.01
C ARG A 96 10.98 19.96 9.13
N TRP A 97 11.17 20.11 7.83
CA TRP A 97 10.88 19.07 6.86
C TRP A 97 11.92 19.02 5.75
N ARG A 98 12.10 17.84 5.14
CA ARG A 98 12.99 17.64 3.99
C ARG A 98 12.55 16.45 3.17
N VAL A 99 12.94 16.43 1.91
CA VAL A 99 12.82 15.27 1.02
C VAL A 99 14.22 14.76 0.73
N PHE A 100 14.46 13.47 0.87
CA PHE A 100 15.74 12.84 0.54
C PHE A 100 15.52 11.54 -0.19
N ARG A 101 16.50 11.14 -1.01
CA ARG A 101 16.46 9.86 -1.73
C ARG A 101 16.77 8.72 -0.78
N THR A 102 15.91 7.71 -0.78
CA THR A 102 16.09 6.48 -0.01
C THR A 102 16.29 5.32 -0.96
N GLN A 103 17.36 4.57 -0.74
CA GLN A 103 17.67 3.38 -1.54
C GLN A 103 17.01 2.17 -0.89
N GLY A 104 16.00 1.61 -1.56
CA GLY A 104 15.42 0.31 -1.25
C GLY A 104 16.23 -0.83 -1.84
N ARG A 105 15.85 -2.07 -1.50
CA ARG A 105 16.54 -3.28 -1.98
C ARG A 105 16.53 -3.43 -3.50
N TYR A 106 15.48 -2.94 -4.17
CA TYR A 106 15.27 -3.05 -5.61
C TYR A 106 14.77 -1.76 -6.27
N SER A 107 14.66 -0.65 -5.52
CA SER A 107 14.12 0.62 -6.02
C SER A 107 14.80 1.80 -5.36
N VAL A 108 14.84 2.93 -6.05
CA VAL A 108 15.20 4.24 -5.48
C VAL A 108 13.90 5.02 -5.36
N GLY A 109 13.58 5.45 -4.14
CA GLY A 109 12.41 6.26 -3.85
C GLY A 109 12.81 7.56 -3.16
N GLU A 110 11.85 8.44 -2.96
CA GLU A 110 12.02 9.64 -2.16
C GLU A 110 11.27 9.48 -0.85
N THR A 111 11.85 9.98 0.23
CA THR A 111 11.22 9.97 1.54
C THR A 111 11.08 11.40 2.01
N LEU A 112 9.83 11.79 2.29
CA LEU A 112 9.50 13.01 3.01
C LEU A 112 9.66 12.74 4.50
N TYR A 113 10.45 13.58 5.15
CA TYR A 113 10.67 13.57 6.59
C TYR A 113 10.10 14.84 7.21
N LEU A 114 9.29 14.65 8.25
CA LEU A 114 8.64 15.71 9.01
C LEU A 114 9.01 15.55 10.49
N ARG A 115 9.59 16.59 11.09
CA ARG A 115 9.92 16.59 12.52
C ARG A 115 9.04 17.56 13.27
N PHE A 116 8.28 17.06 14.25
CA PHE A 116 7.44 17.85 15.13
C PHE A 116 8.12 18.10 16.49
N ARG A 117 7.68 19.13 17.20
CA ARG A 117 8.21 19.50 18.54
C ARG A 117 7.88 18.45 19.59
N GLN A 118 6.67 17.89 19.52
CA GLN A 118 6.17 16.87 20.43
C GLN A 118 5.81 15.65 19.60
N GLY A 119 6.56 14.56 19.74
CA GLY A 119 6.31 13.32 19.04
C GLY A 119 7.47 12.85 18.15
N ASP A 120 7.23 11.73 17.50
CA ASP A 120 8.17 11.08 16.60
C ASP A 120 8.23 11.80 15.25
N ALA A 121 9.31 11.54 14.52
CA ALA A 121 9.38 11.98 13.14
C ALA A 121 8.43 11.15 12.27
N VAL A 122 7.75 11.82 11.35
CA VAL A 122 6.88 11.16 10.37
C VAL A 122 7.67 11.00 9.08
N HIS A 123 7.67 9.77 8.56
CA HIS A 123 8.32 9.42 7.31
C HIS A 123 7.24 8.99 6.31
N ILE A 124 7.21 9.61 5.14
CA ILE A 124 6.27 9.31 4.06
C ILE A 124 7.08 8.95 2.83
N ASN A 125 6.90 7.74 2.31
CA ASN A 125 7.63 7.26 1.14
C ASN A 125 6.87 7.57 -0.16
N SER A 126 7.55 8.08 -1.18
CA SER A 126 6.94 8.41 -2.47
C SER A 126 6.34 7.20 -3.17
N MET A 127 6.88 6.01 -2.94
CA MET A 127 6.33 4.76 -3.48
C MET A 127 4.97 4.38 -2.87
N GLU A 128 4.67 4.88 -1.68
CA GLU A 128 3.41 4.60 -1.01
C GLU A 128 2.29 5.54 -1.47
N TYR A 129 2.58 6.68 -2.09
CA TYR A 129 1.57 7.70 -2.43
C TYR A 129 1.72 8.17 -3.87
N ALA A 130 0.74 7.86 -4.73
CA ALA A 130 0.78 8.25 -6.15
C ALA A 130 0.83 9.78 -6.36
N ARG A 131 0.31 10.56 -5.40
CA ARG A 131 0.29 12.02 -5.42
C ARG A 131 1.33 12.63 -4.47
N PHE A 132 2.47 11.96 -4.29
CA PHE A 132 3.53 12.41 -3.39
C PHE A 132 4.00 13.84 -3.68
N GLU A 133 4.18 14.18 -4.95
CA GLU A 133 4.58 15.53 -5.37
C GLU A 133 3.63 16.62 -4.90
N GLU A 134 2.34 16.33 -4.77
CA GLU A 134 1.36 17.31 -4.29
C GLU A 134 1.51 17.57 -2.78
N ILE A 135 1.95 16.56 -2.02
CA ILE A 135 2.30 16.73 -0.60
C ILE A 135 3.50 17.68 -0.50
N VAL A 136 4.53 17.44 -1.31
CA VAL A 136 5.75 18.26 -1.32
C VAL A 136 5.42 19.69 -1.76
N ALA A 137 4.60 19.85 -2.80
CA ALA A 137 4.16 21.15 -3.29
C ALA A 137 3.38 21.93 -2.20
N LEU A 138 2.49 21.27 -1.47
CA LEU A 138 1.76 21.87 -0.35
C LEU A 138 2.73 22.34 0.75
N LEU A 139 3.68 21.49 1.14
CA LEU A 139 4.66 21.82 2.17
C LEU A 139 5.58 22.96 1.74
N ARG A 140 5.99 22.98 0.47
CA ARG A 140 6.78 24.09 -0.09
C ARG A 140 5.98 25.38 -0.11
N ALA A 141 4.70 25.34 -0.50
CA ALA A 141 3.86 26.54 -0.56
C ALA A 141 3.57 27.13 0.83
N ARG A 142 3.34 26.29 1.85
CA ARG A 142 2.87 26.73 3.18
C ARG A 142 3.96 26.79 4.25
N TYR A 143 5.02 26.00 4.10
CA TYR A 143 6.03 25.78 5.13
C TYR A 143 7.47 25.89 4.57
N ALA A 144 7.69 26.67 3.50
CA ALA A 144 9.03 26.92 2.93
C ALA A 144 10.08 27.31 3.97
N GLY A 145 9.72 28.19 4.93
CA GLY A 145 10.64 28.64 5.98
C GLY A 145 11.07 27.57 6.98
N LYS A 146 10.47 26.37 6.92
CA LYS A 146 10.83 25.20 7.73
C LYS A 146 11.51 24.10 6.90
N GLN A 147 11.76 24.34 5.61
CA GLN A 147 12.44 23.39 4.75
C GLN A 147 13.94 23.39 5.08
N GLN A 148 14.51 22.21 5.28
CA GLN A 148 15.95 22.04 5.39
C GLN A 148 16.51 21.75 3.99
N GLU A 149 17.37 22.63 3.49
CA GLU A 149 18.16 22.39 2.28
C GLU A 149 19.30 21.42 2.62
N GLU A 150 19.58 20.47 1.71
CA GLU A 150 20.70 19.52 1.82
C GLU A 150 22.04 20.22 1.62
#